data_AF-A0A1Z8NB98-F1
#
_entry.id   AF-A0A1Z8NB98-F1
#
_cell.length_a   1.000
_cell.length_b   1.000
_cell.length_c   1.000
_cell.angle_alpha   90.00
_cell.angle_beta   90.00
_cell.angle_gamma   90.00
#
_symmetry.space_group_name_H-M   'P 1'
#
loop_
_entity.id
_entity.type
_entity.pdbx_description
1 polymer ?
#
loop_
_entity_poly.entity_id
_entity_poly.type
_entity_poly.pdbx_seq_one_letter_code
_entity_poly.pdbx_strand_id
1 'polypeptide(L)'
;MVLKSAFKKMKMLIVLQFLSITSLFGQLSTSFSGELIYSIEKIDANNLQSSFGNENSNTEEKLIIYAKDSLIKRVHFNSENGIQESIEHLSYGKKILLLSIDSVHYAVQVPTEKTNDEKHLDSTYQLSNKCFPKVRFAGLKGKPMLLSHPMLSNELHIWFNKRIPPKYNAVYDQLPGLPLKYYVISEKGLYLYELESLKKYDPPLSIFQIPLNTVILSLKEFIDLLENQE
;
A
#
# COMPACT_ATOMS: atom_id res chain seq x y z
N MET A 1 -62.05 27.03 -5.09
CA MET A 1 -60.70 27.36 -4.57
C MET A 1 -60.04 26.22 -3.78
N VAL A 2 -60.79 25.26 -3.25
CA VAL A 2 -60.29 24.14 -2.40
C VAL A 2 -59.49 23.08 -3.18
N LEU A 3 -59.88 22.76 -4.42
CA LEU A 3 -59.25 21.68 -5.21
C LEU A 3 -57.78 21.95 -5.61
N LYS A 4 -57.41 23.21 -5.85
CA LYS A 4 -56.02 23.58 -6.22
C LYS A 4 -55.04 23.41 -5.06
N SER A 5 -55.50 23.61 -3.82
CA SER A 5 -54.68 23.44 -2.61
C SER A 5 -54.37 21.96 -2.35
N ALA A 6 -55.36 21.08 -2.54
CA ALA A 6 -55.18 19.63 -2.40
C ALA A 6 -54.18 19.08 -3.43
N PHE A 7 -54.26 19.51 -4.69
CA PHE A 7 -53.31 19.11 -5.74
C PHE A 7 -51.88 19.60 -5.48
N LYS A 8 -51.71 20.79 -4.88
CA LYS A 8 -50.40 21.33 -4.50
C LYS A 8 -49.78 20.55 -3.33
N LYS A 9 -50.59 20.19 -2.33
CA LYS A 9 -50.16 19.34 -1.20
C LYS A 9 -49.82 17.91 -1.65
N MET A 10 -50.58 17.34 -2.58
CA MET A 10 -50.32 16.00 -3.13
C MET A 10 -49.04 15.97 -3.99
N LYS A 11 -48.79 17.00 -4.82
CA LYS A 11 -47.50 17.13 -5.54
C LYS A 11 -46.31 17.32 -4.61
N MET A 12 -46.47 18.08 -3.51
CA MET A 12 -45.41 18.27 -2.52
C MET A 12 -45.09 16.97 -1.75
N LEU A 13 -46.09 16.15 -1.44
CA LEU A 13 -45.92 14.85 -0.78
C LEU A 13 -45.16 13.85 -1.68
N ILE A 14 -45.45 13.83 -2.98
CA ILE A 14 -44.79 12.96 -3.98
C ILE A 14 -43.32 13.36 -4.19
N VAL A 15 -43.01 14.67 -4.18
CA VAL A 15 -41.62 15.16 -4.29
C VAL A 15 -40.82 14.82 -3.02
N LEU A 16 -41.44 14.86 -1.84
CA LEU A 16 -40.77 14.53 -0.58
C LEU A 16 -40.44 13.02 -0.45
N GLN A 17 -41.27 12.15 -1.04
CA GLN A 17 -41.02 10.71 -1.10
C GLN A 17 -39.93 10.32 -2.12
N PHE A 18 -39.72 11.11 -3.17
CA PHE A 18 -38.63 10.89 -4.13
C PHE A 18 -37.24 11.25 -3.57
N LEU A 19 -37.16 12.16 -2.59
CA LEU A 19 -35.89 12.56 -1.97
C LEU A 19 -35.36 11.56 -0.91
N SER A 20 -36.18 10.61 -0.44
CA SER A 20 -35.82 9.69 0.65
C SER A 20 -35.21 8.36 0.20
N ILE A 21 -35.15 8.09 -1.12
CA ILE A 21 -34.68 6.80 -1.66
C ILE A 21 -33.18 6.82 -2.04
N THR A 22 -32.50 7.98 -2.00
CA THR A 22 -31.11 8.11 -2.47
C THR A 22 -30.03 7.82 -1.41
N SER A 23 -30.37 7.44 -0.19
CA SER A 23 -29.39 7.25 0.90
C SER A 23 -28.91 5.81 1.14
N LEU A 24 -29.32 4.82 0.33
CA LEU A 24 -28.96 3.40 0.53
C LEU A 24 -27.73 2.90 -0.24
N PHE A 25 -26.80 3.78 -0.63
CA PHE A 25 -25.47 3.39 -1.10
C PHE A 25 -24.39 3.85 -0.12
N GLY A 26 -24.52 3.43 1.14
CA GLY A 26 -23.37 3.37 2.03
C GLY A 26 -22.39 2.37 1.45
N GLN A 27 -21.33 2.85 0.81
CA GLN A 27 -20.20 2.02 0.41
C GLN A 27 -19.58 1.45 1.69
N LEU A 28 -19.99 0.22 2.07
CA LEU A 28 -19.20 -0.62 2.96
C LEU A 28 -17.83 -0.76 2.29
N SER A 29 -16.85 0.00 2.77
CA SER A 29 -15.45 -0.24 2.43
C SER A 29 -15.09 -1.57 3.07
N THR A 30 -15.34 -2.66 2.33
CA THR A 30 -14.97 -3.99 2.78
C THR A 30 -13.48 -3.98 3.03
N SER A 31 -13.08 -4.28 4.27
CA SER A 31 -11.68 -4.54 4.58
C SER A 31 -11.15 -5.62 3.64
N PHE A 32 -9.90 -5.47 3.23
CA PHE A 32 -9.22 -6.50 2.45
C PHE A 32 -8.60 -7.49 3.43
N SER A 33 -8.87 -8.78 3.20
CA SER A 33 -8.19 -9.90 3.82
C SER A 33 -7.69 -10.83 2.73
N GLY A 34 -6.43 -11.26 2.86
CA GLY A 34 -5.76 -12.10 1.90
C GLY A 34 -4.29 -11.76 1.71
N GLU A 35 -3.79 -11.98 0.50
CA GLU A 35 -2.39 -11.91 0.12
C GLU A 35 -2.23 -11.09 -1.16
N LEU A 36 -1.23 -10.22 -1.17
CA LEU A 36 -0.74 -9.48 -2.33
C LEU A 36 0.72 -9.88 -2.56
N ILE A 37 1.07 -10.23 -3.79
CA ILE A 37 2.46 -10.52 -4.17
C ILE A 37 2.85 -9.54 -5.27
N TYR A 38 3.93 -8.81 -5.02
CA TYR A 38 4.54 -7.89 -5.96
C TYR A 38 5.90 -8.43 -6.41
N SER A 39 6.17 -8.37 -7.71
CA SER A 39 7.54 -8.43 -8.23
C SER A 39 8.20 -7.08 -8.09
N ILE A 40 9.52 -7.12 -7.90
CA ILE A 40 10.36 -5.94 -7.76
C ILE A 40 11.49 -6.04 -8.77
N GLU A 41 11.64 -4.99 -9.56
CA GLU A 41 12.68 -4.91 -10.59
C GLU A 41 13.44 -3.59 -10.44
N LYS A 42 14.77 -3.66 -10.36
CA LYS A 42 15.61 -2.48 -10.44
C LYS A 42 15.64 -1.99 -11.89
N ILE A 43 15.26 -0.74 -12.11
CA ILE A 43 15.22 -0.13 -13.44
C ILE A 43 16.19 1.05 -13.53
N ASP A 44 16.75 1.24 -14.72
CA ASP A 44 17.52 2.42 -15.04
C ASP A 44 16.57 3.56 -15.44
N ALA A 45 16.64 4.67 -14.71
CA ALA A 45 15.83 5.86 -14.94
C ALA A 45 16.02 6.46 -16.35
N ASN A 46 17.16 6.20 -17.00
CA ASN A 46 17.44 6.66 -18.36
C ASN A 46 16.83 5.77 -19.46
N ASN A 47 16.41 4.55 -19.13
CA ASN A 47 15.92 3.52 -20.06
C ASN A 47 14.46 3.13 -19.78
N LEU A 48 13.60 4.09 -19.42
CA LEU A 48 12.19 3.86 -19.14
C LEU A 48 11.36 3.36 -20.34
N GLN A 49 11.88 3.47 -21.57
CA GLN A 49 11.18 3.06 -22.81
C GLN A 49 11.54 1.64 -23.28
N SER A 50 12.55 0.97 -22.72
CA SER A 50 13.04 -0.33 -23.19
C SER A 50 12.60 -1.53 -22.35
N SER A 51 11.50 -1.44 -21.60
CA SER A 51 10.86 -2.63 -20.99
C SER A 51 9.92 -3.34 -21.98
N PHE A 52 10.45 -3.74 -23.13
CA PHE A 52 9.88 -4.75 -24.02
C PHE A 52 11.03 -5.60 -24.56
N GLY A 53 11.71 -6.34 -23.68
CA GLY A 53 12.77 -7.24 -24.11
C GLY A 53 13.75 -7.56 -22.99
N ASN A 54 13.71 -8.81 -22.55
CA ASN A 54 14.58 -9.49 -21.61
C ASN A 54 16.07 -9.07 -21.67
N GLU A 55 16.63 -8.73 -20.52
CA GLU A 55 18.01 -9.07 -20.15
C GLU A 55 17.97 -9.59 -18.71
N ASN A 56 18.27 -10.88 -18.54
CA ASN A 56 18.10 -11.61 -17.30
C ASN A 56 19.10 -11.15 -16.23
N SER A 57 18.64 -10.36 -15.25
CA SER A 57 19.19 -10.47 -13.89
C SER A 57 18.23 -11.33 -13.09
N ASN A 58 18.63 -12.57 -12.86
CA ASN A 58 17.82 -13.67 -12.32
C ASN A 58 17.65 -13.54 -10.78
N THR A 59 17.39 -12.32 -10.31
CA THR A 59 17.15 -11.99 -8.90
C THR A 59 15.69 -11.61 -8.77
N GLU A 60 14.85 -12.60 -8.51
CA GLU A 60 13.43 -12.39 -8.23
C GLU A 60 13.26 -11.73 -6.86
N GLU A 61 13.39 -10.40 -6.82
CA GLU A 61 12.99 -9.62 -5.65
C GLU A 61 11.45 -9.60 -5.56
N LYS A 62 10.92 -9.89 -4.37
CA LYS A 62 9.48 -10.02 -4.16
C LYS A 62 9.04 -9.35 -2.87
N LEU A 63 7.88 -8.72 -2.90
CA LEU A 63 7.19 -8.24 -1.70
C LEU A 63 5.87 -8.99 -1.55
N ILE A 64 5.75 -9.72 -0.45
CA ILE A 64 4.50 -10.37 -0.04
C ILE A 64 3.86 -9.56 1.08
N ILE A 65 2.60 -9.18 0.90
CA ILE A 65 1.80 -8.50 1.91
C ILE A 65 0.63 -9.40 2.28
N TYR A 66 0.65 -9.90 3.51
CA TYR A 66 -0.51 -10.53 4.12
C TYR A 66 -1.33 -9.46 4.83
N ALA A 67 -2.64 -9.47 4.62
CA ALA A 67 -3.56 -8.54 5.24
C ALA A 67 -4.72 -9.28 5.88
N LYS A 68 -5.09 -8.89 7.09
CA LYS A 68 -6.32 -9.31 7.77
C LYS A 68 -6.90 -8.10 8.48
N ASP A 69 -7.90 -7.48 7.87
CA ASP A 69 -8.56 -6.26 8.35
C ASP A 69 -7.64 -5.06 8.59
N SER A 70 -7.10 -4.93 9.81
CA SER A 70 -6.16 -3.90 10.25
C SER A 70 -4.74 -4.42 10.50
N LEU A 71 -4.53 -5.73 10.42
CA LEU A 71 -3.23 -6.36 10.57
C LEU A 71 -2.57 -6.53 9.20
N ILE A 72 -1.29 -6.20 9.12
CA ILE A 72 -0.45 -6.40 7.95
C ILE A 72 0.81 -7.13 8.38
N LYS A 73 1.23 -8.15 7.62
CA LYS A 73 2.62 -8.64 7.62
C LYS A 73 3.21 -8.39 6.24
N ARG A 74 4.36 -7.73 6.18
CA ARG A 74 5.15 -7.57 4.95
C ARG A 74 6.38 -8.45 5.03
N VAL A 75 6.66 -9.17 3.95
CA VAL A 75 7.87 -9.99 3.77
C VAL A 75 8.51 -9.54 2.47
N HIS A 76 9.68 -8.93 2.58
CA HIS A 76 10.44 -8.43 1.45
C HIS A 76 11.65 -9.35 1.23
N PHE A 77 11.71 -9.96 0.06
CA PHE A 77 12.82 -10.78 -0.38
C PHE A 77 13.73 -9.93 -1.24
N ASN A 78 14.93 -9.66 -0.75
CA ASN A 78 15.94 -8.89 -1.45
C ASN A 78 17.20 -9.75 -1.60
N SER A 79 17.82 -9.74 -2.78
CA SER A 79 19.02 -10.55 -3.04
C SER A 79 20.26 -10.04 -2.31
N GLU A 80 20.35 -8.74 -2.02
CA GLU A 80 21.47 -8.15 -1.28
C GLU A 80 21.30 -8.27 0.23
N ASN A 81 20.09 -7.98 0.74
CA ASN A 81 19.83 -7.81 2.18
C ASN A 81 19.08 -9.00 2.81
N GLY A 82 18.79 -10.04 2.04
CA GLY A 82 18.03 -11.21 2.50
C GLY A 82 16.54 -10.91 2.72
N ILE A 83 15.95 -11.57 3.71
CA ILE A 83 14.53 -11.47 4.02
C ILE A 83 14.32 -10.39 5.09
N GLN A 84 13.48 -9.41 4.80
CA GLN A 84 13.05 -8.40 5.75
C GLN A 84 11.57 -8.59 6.07
N GLU A 85 11.23 -8.72 7.34
CA GLU A 85 9.86 -8.92 7.80
C GLU A 85 9.39 -7.79 8.70
N SER A 86 8.12 -7.42 8.57
CA SER A 86 7.48 -6.48 9.49
C SER A 86 6.02 -6.84 9.75
N ILE A 87 5.56 -6.54 10.95
CA ILE A 87 4.16 -6.66 11.36
C ILE A 87 3.66 -5.27 11.72
N GLU A 88 2.50 -4.89 11.18
CA GLU A 88 1.90 -3.59 11.40
C GLU A 88 0.43 -3.73 11.81
N HIS A 89 0.02 -2.91 12.79
CA HIS A 89 -1.38 -2.73 13.14
C HIS A 89 -1.85 -1.34 12.73
N LEU A 90 -2.55 -1.25 11.61
CA LEU A 90 -2.98 0.01 10.99
C LEU A 90 -3.80 0.90 11.94
N SER A 91 -4.77 0.35 12.67
CA SER A 91 -5.66 1.17 13.52
C SER A 91 -4.96 1.74 14.75
N TYR A 92 -3.93 1.07 15.25
CA TYR A 92 -3.18 1.53 16.42
C TYR A 92 -1.91 2.29 16.05
N GLY A 93 -1.52 2.29 14.77
CA GLY A 93 -0.23 2.82 14.32
C GLY A 93 0.88 2.15 15.12
N LYS A 94 0.99 0.83 15.02
CA LYS A 94 2.09 0.07 15.65
C LYS A 94 2.81 -0.68 14.55
N LYS A 95 4.13 -0.60 14.54
CA LYS A 95 4.99 -1.32 13.60
C LYS A 95 6.09 -2.05 14.35
N ILE A 96 6.29 -3.31 14.00
CA ILE A 96 7.34 -4.16 14.55
C ILE A 96 8.18 -4.65 13.38
N LEU A 97 9.48 -4.43 13.45
CA LEU A 97 10.45 -5.03 12.53
C LEU A 97 10.95 -6.34 13.14
N LEU A 98 10.97 -7.41 12.34
CA LEU A 98 11.52 -8.69 12.74
C LEU A 98 12.90 -8.84 12.11
N LEU A 99 13.93 -8.97 12.94
CA LEU A 99 15.33 -9.04 12.52
C LEU A 99 15.97 -10.30 13.06
N SER A 100 16.96 -10.82 12.33
CA SER A 100 17.76 -11.96 12.75
C SER A 100 19.24 -11.57 12.64
N ILE A 101 19.93 -11.48 13.77
CA ILE A 101 21.35 -11.14 13.85
C ILE A 101 22.03 -12.21 14.70
N ASP A 102 23.09 -12.82 14.18
CA ASP A 102 23.87 -13.87 14.86
C ASP A 102 23.03 -15.00 15.47
N SER A 103 22.01 -15.46 14.74
CA SER A 103 21.04 -16.48 15.18
C SER A 103 20.11 -16.04 16.32
N VAL A 104 20.16 -14.78 16.76
CA VAL A 104 19.21 -14.20 17.70
C VAL A 104 18.11 -13.46 16.92
N HIS A 105 16.87 -13.72 17.29
CA HIS A 105 15.70 -13.07 16.71
C HIS A 105 15.28 -11.88 17.55
N TYR A 106 15.10 -10.73 16.91
CA TYR A 106 14.66 -9.48 17.53
C TYR A 106 13.34 -9.02 16.94
N ALA A 107 12.45 -8.53 17.79
CA ALA A 107 11.22 -7.84 17.43
C ALA A 107 11.32 -6.40 17.91
N VAL A 108 11.71 -5.53 16.99
CA VAL A 108 11.99 -4.13 17.27
C VAL A 108 10.71 -3.32 17.06
N GLN A 109 10.19 -2.75 18.15
CA GLN A 109 9.05 -1.85 18.12
C GLN A 109 9.50 -0.50 17.58
N VAL A 110 9.02 -0.18 16.38
CA VAL A 110 9.31 1.10 15.75
C VAL A 110 8.28 2.12 16.24
N PRO A 111 8.71 3.21 16.88
CA PRO A 111 7.81 4.28 17.24
C PRO A 111 7.10 4.72 15.96
N THR A 112 5.77 4.69 15.98
CA THR A 112 4.98 5.25 14.89
C THR A 112 4.71 6.68 15.31
N GLU A 113 5.68 7.56 15.12
CA GLU A 113 5.41 8.95 15.38
C GLU A 113 4.31 9.41 14.43
N LYS A 114 3.18 9.85 15.00
CA LYS A 114 2.20 10.67 14.28
C LYS A 114 2.66 12.13 14.25
N THR A 115 3.96 12.40 14.38
CA THR A 115 4.52 13.71 14.08
C THR A 115 4.50 13.84 12.57
N ASN A 116 4.19 15.03 12.09
CA ASN A 116 4.11 15.32 10.66
C ASN A 116 5.50 15.28 9.98
N ASP A 117 6.53 14.79 10.69
CA ASP A 117 7.94 14.98 10.37
C ASP A 117 8.65 13.69 9.93
N GLU A 118 8.09 12.49 10.22
CA GLU A 118 8.59 11.21 9.67
C GLU A 118 7.74 10.70 8.48
N LYS A 119 6.61 11.35 8.21
CA LYS A 119 6.02 11.26 6.88
C LYS A 119 6.96 12.03 5.98
N HIS A 120 7.79 11.34 5.20
CA HIS A 120 8.23 11.72 3.86
C HIS A 120 9.49 10.92 3.50
N LEU A 121 9.28 9.70 3.02
CA LEU A 121 10.04 9.32 1.83
C LEU A 121 9.48 10.23 0.71
N ASP A 122 10.17 11.33 0.43
CA ASP A 122 9.87 12.33 -0.61
C ASP A 122 8.54 13.11 -0.49
N SER A 123 8.50 14.22 0.26
CA SER A 123 7.44 15.23 0.15
C SER A 123 7.32 15.88 -1.22
N THR A 124 8.25 15.58 -2.11
CA THR A 124 8.46 16.31 -3.35
C THR A 124 7.82 15.65 -4.57
N TYR A 125 7.23 14.46 -4.41
CA TYR A 125 6.51 13.84 -5.52
C TYR A 125 5.18 14.55 -5.80
N GLN A 126 4.75 14.50 -7.06
CA GLN A 126 3.42 14.99 -7.46
C GLN A 126 2.68 13.89 -8.20
N LEU A 127 1.41 13.71 -7.83
CA LEU A 127 0.51 12.77 -8.47
C LEU A 127 -0.52 13.53 -9.31
N SER A 128 -0.60 13.21 -10.59
CA SER A 128 -1.59 13.82 -11.49
C SER A 128 -2.41 12.76 -12.24
N ASN A 129 -3.72 12.97 -12.30
CA ASN A 129 -4.62 12.06 -13.00
C ASN A 129 -4.37 12.13 -14.51
N LYS A 130 -4.42 10.98 -15.18
CA LYS A 130 -4.30 10.92 -16.65
C LYS A 130 -5.35 10.00 -17.26
N CYS A 131 -5.76 10.30 -18.48
CA CYS A 131 -6.72 9.51 -19.26
C CYS A 131 -5.99 8.49 -20.16
N PHE A 132 -5.23 7.58 -19.56
CA PHE A 132 -4.64 6.44 -20.27
C PHE A 132 -5.55 5.21 -20.26
N PRO A 133 -5.31 4.22 -21.15
CA PRO A 133 -6.03 2.96 -21.09
C PRO A 133 -5.84 2.28 -19.72
N LYS A 134 -6.94 1.69 -19.24
CA LYS A 134 -6.96 0.93 -18.00
C LYS A 134 -6.38 -0.45 -18.26
N VAL A 135 -5.26 -0.76 -17.63
CA VAL A 135 -4.55 -2.06 -17.72
C VAL A 135 -5.03 -3.00 -16.62
N ARG A 136 -4.85 -4.31 -16.78
CA ARG A 136 -5.14 -5.31 -15.74
C ARG A 136 -3.86 -5.84 -15.12
N PHE A 137 -3.85 -5.93 -13.79
CA PHE A 137 -2.77 -6.52 -12.99
C PHE A 137 -3.41 -7.50 -12.00
N ALA A 138 -2.96 -8.75 -11.96
CA ALA A 138 -3.57 -9.81 -11.13
C ALA A 138 -5.12 -9.87 -11.21
N GLY A 139 -5.69 -9.68 -12.41
CA GLY A 139 -7.13 -9.64 -12.65
C GLY A 139 -7.86 -8.34 -12.22
N LEU A 140 -7.18 -7.42 -11.54
CA LEU A 140 -7.71 -6.11 -11.15
C LEU A 140 -7.55 -5.07 -12.26
N LYS A 141 -8.58 -4.27 -12.49
CA LYS A 141 -8.52 -3.14 -13.43
C LYS A 141 -7.84 -1.93 -12.79
N GLY A 142 -6.64 -1.59 -13.25
CA GLY A 142 -5.87 -0.43 -12.84
C GLY A 142 -6.37 0.87 -13.48
N LYS A 143 -6.41 1.93 -12.69
CA LYS A 143 -6.56 3.30 -13.16
C LYS A 143 -5.17 3.95 -13.22
N PRO A 144 -4.82 4.57 -14.34
CA PRO A 144 -3.52 5.20 -14.50
C PRO A 144 -3.43 6.52 -13.75
N MET A 145 -2.21 6.87 -13.34
CA MET A 145 -1.81 8.15 -12.78
C MET A 145 -0.35 8.41 -13.15
N LEU A 146 0.06 9.67 -13.14
CA LEU A 146 1.45 10.05 -13.30
C LEU A 146 2.07 10.32 -11.93
N LEU A 147 3.33 9.93 -11.82
CA LEU A 147 4.23 10.25 -10.72
C LEU A 147 5.34 11.12 -11.26
N SER A 148 5.43 12.36 -10.77
CA SER A 148 6.56 13.25 -11.01
C SER A 148 7.44 13.29 -9.77
N HIS A 149 8.75 13.24 -9.95
CA HIS A 149 9.73 13.25 -8.86
C HIS A 149 10.92 14.16 -9.22
N PRO A 150 11.44 15.02 -8.33
CA PRO A 150 12.52 15.96 -8.69
C PRO A 150 13.83 15.28 -9.09
N MET A 151 14.09 14.07 -8.58
CA MET A 151 15.28 13.30 -8.96
C MET A 151 15.19 12.69 -10.36
N LEU A 152 14.03 12.79 -11.02
CA LEU A 152 13.76 12.19 -12.32
C LEU A 152 13.43 13.29 -13.33
N SER A 153 14.00 13.20 -14.53
CA SER A 153 13.67 14.09 -15.65
C SER A 153 12.33 13.74 -16.29
N ASN A 154 11.91 12.48 -16.19
CA ASN A 154 10.69 11.94 -16.81
C ASN A 154 9.63 11.62 -15.76
N GLU A 155 8.36 11.82 -16.14
CA GLU A 155 7.23 11.35 -15.35
C GLU A 155 7.08 9.83 -15.49
N LEU A 156 6.74 9.17 -14.38
CA LEU A 156 6.53 7.72 -14.32
C LEU A 156 5.04 7.39 -14.36
N HIS A 157 4.69 6.30 -15.03
CA HIS A 157 3.31 5.85 -15.12
C HIS A 157 3.00 4.84 -14.00
N ILE A 158 2.05 5.17 -13.14
CA ILE A 158 1.60 4.28 -12.06
C ILE A 158 0.15 3.86 -12.26
N TRP A 159 -0.22 2.70 -11.73
CA TRP A 159 -1.59 2.19 -11.80
C TRP A 159 -2.08 1.78 -10.42
N PHE A 160 -3.36 2.06 -10.13
CA PHE A 160 -3.97 1.74 -8.84
C PHE A 160 -5.40 1.22 -8.99
N ASN A 161 -5.90 0.53 -7.96
CA ASN A 161 -7.27 0.04 -7.91
C ASN A 161 -8.08 0.72 -6.80
N LYS A 162 -9.17 1.42 -7.15
CA LYS A 162 -10.04 2.11 -6.18
C LYS A 162 -10.87 1.17 -5.28
N ARG A 163 -10.99 -0.12 -5.61
CA ARG A 163 -11.83 -1.04 -4.82
C ARG A 163 -11.15 -1.49 -3.53
N ILE A 164 -9.82 -1.45 -3.49
CA ILE A 164 -9.03 -1.82 -2.31
C ILE A 164 -8.40 -0.53 -1.76
N PRO A 165 -8.60 -0.21 -0.46
CA PRO A 165 -8.00 0.97 0.16
C PRO A 165 -6.46 1.01 0.03
N PRO A 166 -5.86 2.21 -0.08
CA PRO A 166 -4.41 2.35 -0.22
C PRO A 166 -3.63 1.89 1.03
N LYS A 167 -4.25 1.89 2.22
CA LYS A 167 -3.64 1.54 3.50
C LYS A 167 -2.93 0.16 3.53
N TYR A 168 -3.30 -0.75 2.64
CA TYR A 168 -2.70 -2.09 2.56
C TYR A 168 -1.32 -2.08 1.90
N ASN A 169 -1.02 -1.06 1.08
CA ASN A 169 0.31 -0.80 0.54
C ASN A 169 0.47 0.72 0.33
N ALA A 170 0.67 1.44 1.44
CA ALA A 170 0.62 2.89 1.50
C ALA A 170 1.96 3.53 1.11
N VAL A 171 2.27 3.49 -0.19
CA VAL A 171 3.54 4.02 -0.73
C VAL A 171 3.44 5.52 -1.02
N TYR A 172 2.27 5.99 -1.48
CA TYR A 172 2.00 7.42 -1.66
C TYR A 172 0.70 7.80 -0.96
N ASP A 173 0.76 8.82 -0.11
CA ASP A 173 -0.37 9.30 0.70
C ASP A 173 -1.55 9.79 -0.15
N GLN A 174 -1.27 10.35 -1.33
CA GLN A 174 -2.28 10.93 -2.22
C GLN A 174 -2.96 9.88 -3.11
N LEU A 175 -2.52 8.62 -3.09
CA LEU A 175 -3.05 7.57 -3.95
C LEU A 175 -4.44 7.11 -3.45
N PRO A 176 -5.51 7.18 -4.28
CA PRO A 176 -6.87 6.93 -3.80
C PRO A 176 -7.26 5.45 -3.80
N GLY A 177 -6.30 4.53 -3.83
CA GLY A 177 -6.53 3.08 -3.89
C GLY A 177 -5.24 2.29 -3.85
N LEU A 178 -5.34 0.96 -3.80
CA LEU A 178 -4.19 0.06 -3.75
C LEU A 178 -3.30 0.26 -5.00
N PRO A 179 -2.00 0.52 -4.85
CA PRO A 179 -1.08 0.55 -5.99
C PRO A 179 -0.95 -0.86 -6.58
N LEU A 180 -1.10 -0.95 -7.90
CA LEU A 180 -0.91 -2.17 -8.69
C LEU A 180 0.43 -2.16 -9.40
N LYS A 181 0.88 -0.99 -9.85
CA LYS A 181 2.19 -0.76 -10.45
C LYS A 181 2.70 0.59 -9.97
N TYR A 182 3.87 0.64 -9.35
CA TYR A 182 4.41 1.87 -8.75
C TYR A 182 5.93 1.82 -8.66
N TYR A 183 6.55 2.92 -8.27
CA TYR A 183 8.01 3.05 -8.23
C TYR A 183 8.51 3.54 -6.87
N VAL A 184 9.55 2.91 -6.35
CA VAL A 184 10.26 3.40 -5.17
C VAL A 184 11.58 4.01 -5.63
N ILE A 185 11.78 5.29 -5.32
CA ILE A 185 13.03 5.99 -5.57
C ILE A 185 13.87 5.89 -4.30
N SER A 186 15.15 5.54 -4.44
CA SER A 186 16.10 5.52 -3.34
C SER A 186 17.50 5.88 -3.84
N GLU A 187 18.44 6.14 -2.93
CA GLU A 187 19.85 6.37 -3.28
C GLU A 187 20.46 5.20 -4.07
N LYS A 188 19.98 3.97 -3.83
CA LYS A 188 20.44 2.75 -4.52
C LYS A 188 19.89 2.61 -5.94
N GLY A 189 18.87 3.39 -6.31
CA GLY A 189 18.26 3.40 -7.63
C GLY A 189 16.73 3.44 -7.61
N LEU A 190 16.16 3.24 -8.80
CA LEU A 190 14.73 3.23 -9.06
C LEU A 190 14.23 1.78 -9.13
N TYR A 191 13.21 1.47 -8.33
CA TYR A 191 12.65 0.12 -8.23
C TYR A 191 11.20 0.12 -8.68
N LEU A 192 10.88 -0.71 -9.67
CA LEU A 192 9.52 -0.94 -10.14
C LEU A 192 8.88 -2.07 -9.33
N TYR A 193 7.70 -1.81 -8.79
CA TYR A 193 6.86 -2.80 -8.13
C TYR A 193 5.63 -3.07 -8.99
N GLU A 194 5.36 -4.33 -9.31
CA GLU A 194 4.17 -4.74 -10.07
C GLU A 194 3.42 -5.88 -9.38
N LEU A 195 2.09 -5.76 -9.26
CA LEU A 195 1.23 -6.75 -8.61
C LEU A 195 1.05 -7.97 -9.52
N GLU A 196 1.73 -9.06 -9.18
CA GLU A 196 1.65 -10.33 -9.89
C GLU A 196 0.42 -11.15 -9.48
N SER A 197 0.14 -11.20 -8.18
CA SER A 197 -0.90 -12.06 -7.62
C SER A 197 -1.68 -11.37 -6.51
N LEU A 198 -2.99 -11.62 -6.52
CA LEU A 198 -3.92 -11.24 -5.46
C LEU A 198 -4.80 -12.43 -5.13
N LYS A 199 -4.77 -12.86 -3.87
CA LYS A 199 -5.63 -13.93 -3.36
C LYS A 199 -6.46 -13.39 -2.22
N LYS A 200 -7.77 -13.59 -2.28
CA LYS A 200 -8.69 -13.27 -1.18
C LYS A 200 -8.95 -14.53 -0.38
N TYR A 201 -8.58 -14.51 0.89
CA TYR A 201 -8.86 -15.54 1.87
C TYR A 201 -8.80 -14.90 3.24
N ASP A 202 -9.09 -15.68 4.29
CA ASP A 202 -8.89 -15.22 5.66
C ASP A 202 -7.57 -15.78 6.20
N PRO A 203 -6.47 -14.98 6.25
CA PRO A 203 -5.18 -15.51 6.68
C PRO A 203 -5.20 -15.89 8.17
N PRO A 204 -4.54 -17.00 8.57
CA PRO A 204 -4.49 -17.37 9.97
C PRO A 204 -3.76 -16.31 10.80
N LEU A 205 -4.28 -16.05 12.01
CA LEU A 205 -3.73 -15.02 12.91
C LEU A 205 -2.26 -15.26 13.29
N SER A 206 -1.78 -16.51 13.24
CA SER A 206 -0.40 -16.87 13.51
C SER A 206 0.61 -16.18 12.59
N ILE A 207 0.23 -15.80 11.36
CA ILE A 207 1.09 -15.06 10.44
C ILE A 207 1.45 -13.67 11.00
N PHE A 208 0.57 -13.09 11.81
CA PHE A 208 0.73 -11.75 12.38
C PHE A 208 1.25 -11.76 13.81
N GLN A 209 1.69 -12.91 14.31
CA GLN A 209 2.28 -13.05 15.64
C GLN A 209 3.79 -12.90 15.57
N ILE A 210 4.36 -12.34 16.63
CA ILE A 210 5.81 -12.34 16.82
C ILE A 210 6.23 -13.80 17.06
N PRO A 211 7.26 -14.31 16.37
CA PRO A 211 7.76 -15.67 16.58
C PRO A 211 8.15 -15.91 18.04
N LEU A 212 8.00 -17.15 18.50
CA LEU A 212 8.46 -17.57 19.83
C LEU A 212 9.99 -17.40 19.94
N ASN A 213 10.48 -17.15 21.16
CA ASN A 213 11.90 -16.94 21.46
C ASN A 213 12.54 -15.70 20.81
N THR A 214 11.72 -14.70 20.48
CA THR A 214 12.19 -13.41 19.95
C THR A 214 12.38 -12.41 21.10
N VAL A 215 13.51 -11.72 21.13
CA VAL A 215 13.77 -10.62 22.08
C VAL A 215 13.01 -9.37 21.61
N ILE A 216 12.11 -8.87 22.44
CA ILE A 216 11.31 -7.69 22.12
C ILE A 216 11.98 -6.46 22.70
N LEU A 217 12.28 -5.48 21.85
CA LEU A 217 12.96 -4.23 22.22
C LEU A 217 12.27 -3.04 21.55
N SER A 218 12.38 -1.86 22.14
CA SER A 218 12.14 -0.61 21.43
C SER A 218 13.26 -0.33 20.42
N LEU A 219 12.99 0.53 19.43
CA LEU A 219 14.01 0.97 18.48
C LEU A 219 15.26 1.53 19.18
N LYS A 220 15.07 2.32 20.23
CA LYS A 220 16.17 2.89 21.00
C LYS A 220 17.02 1.81 21.67
N GLU A 221 16.38 0.89 22.40
CA GLU A 221 17.10 -0.21 23.06
C GLU A 221 17.84 -1.10 22.06
N PHE A 222 17.30 -1.28 20.86
CA PHE A 222 17.95 -2.04 19.81
C PHE A 222 19.19 -1.32 19.24
N ILE A 223 19.13 -0.01 19.03
CA ILE A 223 20.29 0.79 18.60
C ILE A 223 21.36 0.77 19.68
N ASP A 224 20.99 1.01 20.95
CA ASP A 224 21.91 0.97 22.08
C ASP A 224 22.58 -0.42 22.19
N LEU A 225 21.87 -1.51 21.88
CA LEU A 225 22.44 -2.86 21.85
C LEU A 225 23.52 -3.00 20.77
N LEU A 226 23.26 -2.52 19.55
CA LEU A 226 24.22 -2.60 18.45
C LEU A 226 25.49 -1.78 18.73
N GLU A 227 25.34 -0.56 19.25
CA GLU A 227 26.48 0.32 19.58
C GLU A 227 27.38 -0.25 20.69
N ASN A 228 26.82 -1.04 21.61
CA ASN A 228 27.58 -1.67 22.70
C ASN A 228 28.21 -3.02 22.30
N GLN A 229 27.95 -3.54 21.10
CA GLN A 229 28.55 -4.76 20.57
C GLN A 229 29.75 -4.52 19.64
N GLU A 230 29.99 -3.26 19.23
CA GLU A 230 31.22 -2.82 18.56
C GLU A 230 32.32 -2.45 19.56
#